data_AF-A0A848NT72-F1
#
_entry.id   AF-A0A848NT72-F1
#
_cell.length_a   1.000
_cell.length_b   1.000
_cell.length_c   1.000
_cell.angle_alpha   90.00
_cell.angle_beta   90.00
_cell.angle_gamma   90.00
#
_symmetry.space_group_name_H-M   'P 1'
#
loop_
_entity.id
_entity.type
_entity.pdbx_description
1 polymer ?
#
loop_
_entity_poly.entity_id
_entity_poly.type
_entity_poly.pdbx_seq_one_letter_code
_entity_poly.pdbx_strand_id
1 'polypeptide(L)'
;LYTAAANAVAFWRHETLVARLAPGADDLYLALAADAFARSYRTSIVGRTGDAGPVTLASGLVYLPDDGADAGEASLPWLAEKPVAEGEPRAALARMLDLLQDRYGQATADFVALQLEYPRPKR
;
A
#
# COMPACT_ATOMS: atom_id res chain seq x y z
N LEU A 1 -9.73 -20.49 7.66
CA LEU A 1 -8.90 -20.84 8.84
C LEU A 1 -7.45 -21.15 8.46
N TYR A 2 -7.18 -22.03 7.50
CA TYR A 2 -5.81 -22.38 7.07
C TYR A 2 -4.99 -21.17 6.56
N THR A 3 -5.59 -20.27 5.79
CA THR A 3 -4.92 -19.07 5.24
C THR A 3 -4.50 -18.06 6.32
N ALA A 4 -5.35 -17.84 7.33
CA ALA A 4 -5.04 -16.93 8.43
C ALA A 4 -3.85 -17.44 9.26
N ALA A 5 -3.80 -18.76 9.53
CA ALA A 5 -2.68 -19.38 10.20
C ALA A 5 -1.39 -19.36 9.35
N ALA A 6 -1.47 -19.60 8.04
CA ALA A 6 -0.33 -19.51 7.14
C ALA A 6 0.24 -18.07 7.01
N ASN A 7 -0.64 -17.06 6.98
CA ASN A 7 -0.24 -15.65 7.00
C ASN A 7 0.37 -15.26 8.36
N ALA A 8 -0.15 -15.78 9.47
CA ALA A 8 0.43 -15.60 10.80
C ALA A 8 1.81 -16.26 10.95
N VAL A 9 2.05 -17.44 10.35
CA VAL A 9 3.40 -18.04 10.29
C VAL A 9 4.34 -17.22 9.41
N ALA A 10 3.81 -16.50 8.42
CA ALA A 10 4.58 -15.57 7.60
C ALA A 10 4.86 -14.20 8.23
N PHE A 11 4.32 -13.92 9.43
CA PHE A 11 4.64 -12.75 10.25
C PHE A 11 6.16 -12.55 10.44
N TRP A 12 6.95 -13.63 10.39
CA TRP A 12 8.41 -13.60 10.45
C TRP A 12 9.11 -12.97 9.22
N ARG A 13 8.36 -12.51 8.21
CA ARG A 13 8.88 -11.79 7.03
C ARG A 13 8.20 -10.43 6.84
N HIS A 14 8.01 -9.67 7.93
CA HIS A 14 7.48 -8.32 7.83
C HIS A 14 8.47 -7.42 7.07
N GLU A 15 8.07 -6.94 5.89
CA GLU A 15 8.87 -5.99 5.10
C GLU A 15 8.29 -4.58 5.18
N THR A 16 9.15 -3.57 5.06
CA THR A 16 8.73 -2.16 4.97
C THR A 16 9.00 -1.68 3.56
N LEU A 17 7.96 -1.22 2.86
CA LEU A 17 8.05 -0.67 1.51
C LEU A 17 7.98 0.85 1.55
N VAL A 18 8.78 1.49 0.69
CA VAL A 18 8.87 2.95 0.65
C VAL A 18 8.07 3.52 -0.51
N ALA A 19 7.06 4.34 -0.21
CA ALA A 19 6.42 5.22 -1.17
C ALA A 19 7.21 6.55 -1.24
N ARG A 20 7.81 6.86 -2.39
CA ARG A 20 8.58 8.12 -2.57
C ARG A 20 7.64 9.28 -2.85
N LEU A 21 7.36 10.10 -1.86
CA LEU A 21 6.39 11.19 -1.95
C LEU A 21 7.02 12.42 -2.61
N ALA A 22 6.29 12.98 -3.57
CA ALA A 22 6.57 14.26 -4.20
C ALA A 22 5.40 15.24 -3.94
N PRO A 23 5.63 16.56 -4.02
CA PRO A 23 4.54 17.54 -3.94
C PRO A 23 3.39 17.22 -4.90
N GLY A 24 2.16 17.25 -4.41
CA GLY A 24 0.97 16.89 -5.18
C GLY A 24 0.75 15.38 -5.36
N ALA A 25 1.44 14.52 -4.60
CA ALA A 25 1.16 13.09 -4.58
C ALA A 25 -0.28 12.81 -4.12
N ASP A 26 -0.89 11.76 -4.67
CA ASP A 26 -2.26 11.34 -4.36
C ASP A 26 -2.31 10.66 -2.98
N ASP A 27 -2.83 11.38 -2.01
CA ASP A 27 -2.97 10.92 -0.64
C ASP A 27 -4.06 9.86 -0.45
N LEU A 28 -5.12 9.87 -1.28
CA LEU A 28 -6.15 8.84 -1.23
C LEU A 28 -5.60 7.51 -1.73
N TYR A 29 -4.89 7.53 -2.86
CA TYR A 29 -4.25 6.34 -3.41
C TYR A 29 -3.20 5.77 -2.46
N LEU A 30 -2.36 6.65 -1.89
CA LEU A 30 -1.36 6.26 -0.88
C LEU A 30 -2.03 5.59 0.33
N ALA A 31 -3.09 6.18 0.88
CA ALA A 31 -3.79 5.65 2.04
C ALA A 31 -4.45 4.29 1.76
N LEU A 32 -5.15 4.15 0.63
CA LEU A 32 -5.78 2.89 0.22
C LEU A 32 -4.75 1.77 0.06
N ALA A 33 -3.62 2.10 -0.54
CA ALA A 33 -2.55 1.13 -0.73
C ALA A 33 -1.89 0.72 0.59
N ALA A 34 -1.58 1.67 1.46
CA ALA A 34 -1.03 1.41 2.78
C ALA A 34 -1.97 0.52 3.60
N ASP A 35 -3.27 0.81 3.61
CA ASP A 35 -4.30 0.01 4.28
C ASP A 35 -4.38 -1.41 3.70
N ALA A 36 -4.47 -1.57 2.37
CA ALA A 36 -4.54 -2.88 1.73
C ALA A 36 -3.29 -3.74 2.00
N PHE A 37 -2.09 -3.14 1.96
CA PHE A 37 -0.84 -3.85 2.26
C PHE A 37 -0.72 -4.21 3.74
N ALA A 38 -1.15 -3.35 4.65
CA ALA A 38 -1.16 -3.64 6.08
C ALA A 38 -2.06 -4.85 6.40
N ARG A 39 -3.22 -4.96 5.74
CA ARG A 39 -4.16 -6.10 5.85
C ARG A 39 -3.62 -7.43 5.35
N SER A 40 -2.50 -7.43 4.62
CA SER A 40 -1.78 -8.67 4.29
C SER A 40 -1.04 -9.24 5.51
N TYR A 41 -0.78 -8.43 6.54
CA TYR A 41 0.09 -8.71 7.69
C TYR A 41 1.56 -9.01 7.33
N ARG A 42 1.93 -8.90 6.05
CA ARG A 42 3.29 -9.15 5.56
C ARG A 42 4.12 -7.88 5.43
N THR A 43 3.47 -6.72 5.37
CA THR A 43 4.10 -5.50 4.90
C THR A 43 3.51 -4.25 5.52
N SER A 44 4.37 -3.26 5.75
CA SER A 44 3.98 -1.88 5.99
C SER A 44 4.44 -0.97 4.84
N ILE A 45 3.71 0.12 4.57
CA ILE A 45 4.13 1.15 3.62
C ILE A 45 4.43 2.42 4.42
N VAL A 46 5.61 2.99 4.21
CA VAL A 46 6.02 4.27 4.77
C VAL A 46 6.30 5.27 3.66
N GLY A 47 5.92 6.52 3.87
CA GLY A 47 6.25 7.62 2.96
C GLY A 47 7.65 8.14 3.23
N ARG A 48 8.42 8.40 2.17
CA ARG A 48 9.70 9.12 2.25
C ARG A 48 9.68 10.29 1.29
N THR A 49 10.11 11.45 1.76
CA THR A 49 10.27 12.66 0.94
C THR A 49 11.74 12.80 0.55
N GLY A 50 12.01 13.44 -0.59
CA GLY A 50 13.38 13.57 -1.13
C GLY A 50 14.36 14.28 -0.20
N ASP A 51 13.90 15.35 0.47
CA ASP A 51 14.74 16.24 1.27
C ASP A 51 14.49 16.10 2.79
N ALA A 52 13.91 14.97 3.23
CA ALA A 52 13.45 14.70 4.61
C ALA A 52 12.46 15.74 5.20
N GLY A 53 12.03 16.73 4.40
CA GLY A 53 11.10 17.77 4.80
C GLY A 53 9.62 17.39 4.55
N PRO A 54 8.69 18.17 5.12
CA PRO A 54 7.26 18.04 4.85
C PRO A 54 6.93 18.16 3.36
N VAL A 55 5.91 17.43 2.91
CA VAL A 55 5.41 17.51 1.53
C VAL A 55 3.91 17.72 1.53
N THR A 56 3.44 18.73 0.79
CA THR A 56 2.01 18.97 0.55
C THR A 56 1.48 18.00 -0.51
N LEU A 57 0.48 17.23 -0.17
CA LEU A 57 -0.20 16.23 -1.00
C LEU A 57 -1.29 16.88 -1.86
N ALA A 58 -1.87 16.12 -2.80
CA ALA A 58 -2.89 16.59 -3.74
C ALA A 58 -4.11 17.21 -3.04
N SER A 59 -4.58 16.63 -1.94
CA SER A 59 -5.69 17.18 -1.13
C SER A 59 -5.33 18.44 -0.32
N GLY A 60 -4.06 18.85 -0.29
CA GLY A 60 -3.56 19.91 0.57
C GLY A 60 -3.10 19.44 1.95
N LEU A 61 -3.25 18.16 2.28
CA LEU A 61 -2.66 17.57 3.50
C LEU A 61 -1.13 17.69 3.47
N VAL A 62 -0.53 17.91 4.64
CA VAL A 62 0.93 17.95 4.80
C VAL A 62 1.41 16.63 5.37
N TYR A 63 2.16 15.88 4.58
CA TYR A 63 2.86 14.68 5.04
C TYR A 63 4.12 15.08 5.80
N LEU A 64 4.27 14.58 7.02
CA LEU A 64 5.47 14.72 7.84
C LEU A 64 6.24 13.40 7.81
N PRO A 65 7.47 13.36 7.27
CA PRO A 65 8.31 12.17 7.31
C PRO A 65 8.61 11.76 8.74
N ASP A 66 8.72 10.45 8.98
CA ASP A 66 9.15 9.91 10.27
C ASP A 66 10.69 9.87 10.28
N ASP A 67 11.32 10.56 11.24
CA ASP A 67 12.77 10.86 11.27
C ASP A 67 13.68 9.62 11.46
N GLY A 68 13.11 8.42 11.60
CA GLY A 68 13.83 7.20 11.96
C GLY A 68 13.62 5.99 11.04
N ALA A 69 12.91 6.14 9.92
CA ALA A 69 12.65 5.01 9.04
C ALA A 69 13.84 4.70 8.12
N ASP A 70 14.79 3.90 8.61
CA ASP A 70 15.66 3.03 7.80
C ASP A 70 14.78 1.98 7.09
N ALA A 71 13.93 2.45 6.19
CA ALA A 71 13.06 1.60 5.40
C ALA A 71 13.89 0.90 4.34
N GLY A 72 13.77 -0.43 4.31
CA GLY A 72 14.52 -1.32 3.43
C GLY A 72 14.40 -0.98 1.94
N GLU A 73 15.30 -1.56 1.14
CA GLU A 73 15.61 -1.20 -0.26
C GLU A 73 14.44 -1.24 -1.25
N ALA A 74 13.29 -1.84 -0.91
CA ALA A 74 12.18 -2.04 -1.82
C ALA A 74 11.26 -0.81 -1.90
N SER A 75 11.55 0.07 -2.87
CA SER A 75 10.72 1.23 -3.21
C SER A 75 9.52 0.84 -4.07
N LEU A 76 8.37 1.45 -3.81
CA LEU A 76 7.20 1.46 -4.69
C LEU A 76 7.03 2.88 -5.28
N PRO A 77 7.87 3.29 -6.25
CA PRO A 77 7.87 4.67 -6.74
C PRO A 77 6.51 5.06 -7.35
N TRP A 78 5.83 4.13 -8.03
CA TRP A 78 4.52 4.39 -8.65
C TRP A 78 3.37 4.60 -7.65
N LEU A 79 3.57 4.36 -6.36
CA LEU A 79 2.53 4.54 -5.35
C LEU A 79 2.28 6.00 -4.98
N ALA A 80 3.24 6.86 -5.32
CA ALA A 80 3.15 8.30 -5.12
C ALA A 80 3.00 9.07 -6.43
N GLU A 81 3.07 8.38 -7.56
CA GLU A 81 3.10 8.98 -8.88
C GLU A 81 1.72 8.86 -9.55
N LYS A 82 1.05 10.01 -9.59
CA LYS A 82 -0.21 10.36 -10.25
C LYS A 82 -1.48 10.25 -9.39
N PRO A 83 -2.38 11.26 -9.53
CA PRO A 83 -3.75 11.12 -9.09
C PRO A 83 -4.41 9.94 -9.80
N VAL A 84 -5.09 9.08 -9.02
CA VAL A 84 -6.23 8.34 -9.52
C VAL A 84 -7.15 9.41 -10.10
N ALA A 85 -7.39 9.37 -11.41
CA ALA A 85 -8.31 10.29 -12.04
C ALA A 85 -9.62 10.29 -11.23
N GLU A 86 -10.14 11.48 -10.91
CA GLU A 86 -11.37 11.66 -10.15
C GLU A 86 -12.45 10.71 -10.70
N GLY A 87 -12.84 9.69 -9.92
CA GLY A 87 -13.87 8.73 -10.29
C GLY A 87 -13.54 7.24 -10.15
N GLU A 88 -12.28 6.83 -9.97
CA GLU A 88 -11.93 5.41 -10.00
C GLU A 88 -11.28 4.80 -8.72
N PRO A 89 -11.75 5.09 -7.48
CA PRO A 89 -11.28 4.38 -6.26
C PRO A 89 -11.36 2.85 -6.38
N ARG A 90 -12.36 2.37 -7.13
CA ARG A 90 -12.54 0.95 -7.42
C ARG A 90 -11.38 0.38 -8.24
N ALA A 91 -10.94 1.08 -9.28
CA ALA A 91 -9.81 0.65 -10.11
C ALA A 91 -8.48 0.68 -9.34
N ALA A 92 -8.31 1.69 -8.47
CA ALA A 92 -7.17 1.76 -7.57
C ALA A 92 -7.11 0.51 -6.66
N LEU A 93 -8.23 0.16 -6.02
CA LEU A 93 -8.29 -1.01 -5.15
C LEU A 93 -8.06 -2.32 -5.92
N ALA A 94 -8.63 -2.45 -7.12
CA ALA A 94 -8.37 -3.61 -7.99
C ALA A 94 -6.87 -3.74 -8.30
N ARG A 95 -6.20 -2.64 -8.64
CA ARG A 95 -4.76 -2.62 -8.92
C ARG A 95 -3.93 -3.00 -7.70
N MET A 96 -4.30 -2.56 -6.50
CA MET A 96 -3.61 -2.94 -5.27
C MET A 96 -3.74 -4.43 -4.98
N LEU A 97 -4.92 -5.02 -5.22
CA LEU A 97 -5.15 -6.45 -5.07
C LEU A 97 -4.36 -7.28 -6.08
N ASP A 98 -4.21 -6.79 -7.32
CA ASP A 98 -3.36 -7.43 -8.33
C ASP A 98 -1.88 -7.40 -7.91
N LEU A 99 -1.38 -6.27 -7.39
CA LEU A 99 -0.02 -6.19 -6.84
C LEU A 99 0.20 -7.14 -5.65
N LEU A 100 -0.77 -7.24 -4.74
CA LEU A 100 -0.71 -8.19 -3.62
C LEU A 100 -0.71 -9.64 -4.11
N GLN A 101 -1.44 -9.95 -5.17
CA GLN A 101 -1.45 -11.27 -5.78
C GLN A 101 -0.11 -11.60 -6.43
N ASP A 102 0.46 -10.66 -7.19
CA ASP A 102 1.74 -10.85 -7.84
C ASP A 102 2.87 -11.04 -6.82
N ARG A 103 2.81 -10.31 -5.69
CA ARG A 103 3.86 -10.32 -4.66
C ARG A 103 3.70 -11.45 -3.63
N TYR A 104 2.47 -11.77 -3.23
CA TYR A 104 2.18 -12.68 -2.11
C TYR A 104 1.19 -13.79 -2.45
N GLY A 105 0.79 -13.91 -3.71
CA GLY A 105 -0.10 -14.96 -4.22
C GLY A 105 -1.59 -14.66 -4.07
N GLN A 106 -2.38 -15.41 -4.84
CA GLN A 106 -3.85 -15.28 -4.92
C GLN A 106 -4.54 -15.33 -3.55
N ALA A 107 -4.14 -16.26 -2.69
CA ALA A 107 -4.76 -16.44 -1.37
C ALA A 107 -4.62 -15.21 -0.46
N THR A 108 -3.48 -14.50 -0.55
CA THR A 108 -3.27 -13.27 0.21
C THR A 108 -4.16 -12.14 -0.33
N ALA A 109 -4.21 -11.99 -1.65
CA ALA A 109 -5.05 -10.98 -2.28
C ALA A 109 -6.55 -11.22 -2.01
N ASP A 110 -7.02 -12.46 -2.06
CA ASP A 110 -8.44 -12.78 -1.77
C ASP A 110 -8.78 -12.56 -0.29
N PHE A 111 -7.84 -12.85 0.62
CA PHE A 111 -7.99 -12.54 2.05
C PHE A 111 -8.09 -11.03 2.30
N VAL A 112 -7.26 -10.23 1.64
CA VAL A 112 -7.31 -8.75 1.72
C VAL A 112 -8.60 -8.22 1.10
N ALA A 113 -9.02 -8.73 -0.06
CA ALA A 113 -10.28 -8.34 -0.71
C ALA A 113 -11.49 -8.60 0.18
N LEU A 114 -11.54 -9.76 0.86
CA LEU A 114 -12.61 -10.08 1.81
C LEU A 114 -12.67 -9.08 2.97
N GLN A 115 -11.53 -8.70 3.54
CA GLN A 115 -11.45 -7.72 4.63
C GLN A 115 -11.90 -6.31 4.21
N LEU A 116 -11.79 -5.99 2.92
CA LEU A 116 -12.22 -4.73 2.32
C LEU A 116 -13.65 -4.78 1.78
N GLU A 117 -14.33 -5.92 1.93
CA GLU A 117 -15.64 -6.18 1.32
C GLU A 117 -15.64 -5.95 -0.20
N TYR A 118 -14.49 -6.13 -0.84
CA TYR A 118 -14.31 -5.84 -2.26
C TYR A 118 -14.71 -7.05 -3.11
N PRO A 119 -15.69 -6.91 -4.02
CA PRO A 119 -16.15 -8.01 -4.86
C PRO A 119 -15.08 -8.33 -5.90
N ARG A 120 -14.27 -9.35 -5.61
CA ARG A 120 -13.27 -9.89 -6.55
C ARG A 120 -13.84 -11.16 -7.22
N PRO A 121 -13.88 -11.24 -8.57
CA PRO A 121 -14.23 -12.47 -9.23
C PRO A 121 -13.21 -13.55 -8.86
N LYS A 122 -13.68 -14.74 -8.48
CA LYS A 122 -12.80 -15.91 -8.35
C LYS A 122 -12.27 -16.24 -9.75
N ARG A 123 -10.94 -16.18 -9.92
CA ARG A 123 -10.26 -16.61 -11.14
C ARG A 123 -10.07 -18.13 -11.14
#